data_AF-A0A0Q4X7J0-F1
#
_entry.id   AF-A0A0Q4X7J0-F1
#
_cell.length_a   1.000
_cell.length_b   1.000
_cell.length_c   1.000
_cell.angle_alpha   90.00
_cell.angle_beta   90.00
_cell.angle_gamma   90.00
#
_symmetry.space_group_name_H-M   'P 1'
#
loop_
_entity.id
_entity.type
_entity.pdbx_description
1 polymer ?
#
loop_
_entity_poly.entity_id
_entity_poly.type
_entity_poly.pdbx_seq_one_letter_code
_entity_poly.pdbx_strand_id
1 'polypeptide(L)'
;MSKNDHVEYEFDPHHPPALTATERAEIESLAALPDDDIDRSDISPLTETFFAGAVRNPFYRPVKMQLTTRVDADVLAWLKADGRGYQTKLNAILRKAMLREAAKD
;
A
#
# COMPACT_ATOMS: atom_id res chain seq x y z
N MET A 1 -33.52 -3.43 40.06
CA MET A 1 -33.25 -2.48 38.96
C MET A 1 -31.77 -2.56 38.65
N SER A 2 -31.37 -3.41 37.71
CA SER A 2 -29.96 -3.50 37.28
C SER A 2 -29.80 -2.57 36.09
N LYS A 3 -29.06 -1.47 36.26
CA LYS A 3 -28.71 -0.59 35.14
C LYS A 3 -27.67 -1.32 34.28
N ASN A 4 -27.94 -1.46 32.99
CA ASN A 4 -26.91 -1.80 32.01
C ASN A 4 -25.93 -0.62 31.97
N ASP A 5 -24.70 -0.86 32.42
CA ASP A 5 -23.62 0.13 32.40
C ASP A 5 -22.95 0.07 31.02
N HIS A 6 -23.54 0.76 30.05
CA HIS A 6 -22.92 0.94 28.74
C HIS A 6 -21.83 2.01 28.88
N VAL A 7 -20.57 1.61 28.72
CA VAL A 7 -19.45 2.54 28.59
C VAL A 7 -19.38 2.98 27.13
N GLU A 8 -19.77 4.23 26.88
CA GLU A 8 -19.58 4.88 25.57
C GLU A 8 -18.18 5.51 25.55
N TYR A 9 -17.36 5.07 24.59
CA TYR A 9 -15.99 5.58 24.39
C TYR A 9 -15.87 6.09 22.96
N GLU A 10 -15.66 7.40 22.81
CA GLU A 10 -15.42 8.06 21.53
C GLU A 10 -13.93 8.35 21.39
N PHE A 11 -13.28 7.72 20.41
CA PHE A 11 -11.86 7.90 20.11
C PHE A 11 -11.68 8.96 19.03
N ASP A 12 -11.01 10.09 19.34
CA ASP A 12 -10.54 11.07 18.34
C ASP A 12 -9.10 10.71 17.90
N PRO A 13 -8.89 10.23 16.67
CA PRO A 13 -7.55 9.89 16.17
C PRO A 13 -6.63 11.11 16.02
N HIS A 14 -7.18 12.32 15.90
CA HIS A 14 -6.39 13.55 15.73
C HIS A 14 -5.94 14.14 17.07
N HIS A 15 -6.57 13.76 18.17
CA HIS A 15 -6.22 14.16 19.53
C HIS A 15 -6.34 12.97 20.49
N PRO A 16 -5.45 11.97 20.38
CA PRO A 16 -5.52 10.81 21.25
C PRO A 16 -5.30 11.22 22.72
N PRO A 17 -5.95 10.52 23.68
CA PRO A 17 -5.71 10.78 25.09
C PRO A 17 -4.24 10.56 25.43
N ALA A 18 -3.72 11.33 26.38
CA ALA A 18 -2.36 11.14 26.87
C ALA A 18 -2.24 9.78 27.57
N LEU A 19 -1.13 9.08 27.32
CA LEU A 19 -0.83 7.83 28.00
C LEU A 19 -0.81 8.03 29.52
N THR A 20 -1.30 7.04 30.25
CA THR A 20 -1.14 6.92 31.70
C THR A 20 0.31 6.54 32.04
N ALA A 21 0.68 6.65 33.32
CA ALA A 21 2.00 6.21 33.77
C ALA A 21 2.19 4.70 33.60
N THR A 22 1.13 3.92 33.81
CA THR A 22 1.14 2.45 33.66
C THR A 22 1.37 2.06 32.20
N GLU A 23 0.63 2.64 31.27
CA GLU A 23 0.78 2.35 29.83
C GLU A 23 2.19 2.72 29.33
N ARG A 24 2.76 3.83 29.80
CA ARG A 24 4.15 4.17 29.46
C ARG A 24 5.15 3.14 29.97
N ALA A 25 5.00 2.71 31.22
CA ALA A 25 5.88 1.71 31.81
C ALA A 25 5.76 0.34 31.11
N GLU A 26 4.56 -0.03 30.67
CA GLU A 26 4.32 -1.24 29.87
C GLU A 26 4.96 -1.14 28.49
N ILE A 27 4.83 -0.01 27.79
CA ILE A 27 5.51 0.19 26.50
C ILE A 27 7.03 0.12 26.67
N GLU A 28 7.57 0.70 27.74
CA GLU A 28 9.00 0.66 28.02
C GLU A 28 9.48 -0.77 28.33
N SER A 29 8.69 -1.57 29.05
CA SER A 29 9.03 -2.98 29.31
C SER A 29 8.96 -3.83 28.04
N LEU A 30 7.96 -3.62 27.18
CA LEU A 30 7.84 -4.29 25.89
C LEU A 30 8.97 -3.91 24.94
N ALA A 31 9.39 -2.64 24.91
CA ALA A 31 10.50 -2.18 24.09
C ALA A 31 11.87 -2.72 24.55
N ALA A 32 12.00 -3.06 25.83
CA ALA A 32 13.20 -3.66 26.40
C ALA A 32 13.25 -5.19 26.23
N LEU A 33 12.16 -5.83 25.83
CA LEU A 33 12.09 -7.28 25.63
C LEU A 33 12.92 -7.68 24.39
N PRO A 34 13.86 -8.63 24.50
CA PRO A 34 14.59 -9.16 23.36
C PRO A 34 13.67 -9.87 22.37
N ASP A 35 13.99 -9.79 21.07
CA ASP A 35 13.22 -10.44 20.00
C ASP A 35 13.06 -11.97 20.17
N ASP A 36 14.06 -12.62 20.78
CA ASP A 36 14.07 -14.07 21.02
C ASP A 36 13.06 -14.50 22.10
N ASP A 37 12.66 -13.58 22.99
CA ASP A 37 11.69 -13.82 24.06
C ASP A 37 10.25 -13.50 23.62
N ILE A 38 10.04 -13.02 22.38
CA ILE A 38 8.71 -12.75 21.84
C ILE A 38 8.02 -14.07 21.50
N ASP A 39 6.89 -14.34 22.15
CA ASP A 39 6.02 -15.46 21.80
C ASP A 39 5.40 -15.25 20.40
N ARG A 40 5.70 -16.16 19.48
CA ARG A 40 5.16 -16.20 18.10
C ARG A 40 4.41 -17.51 17.82
N SER A 41 3.97 -18.22 18.86
CA SER A 41 3.32 -19.53 18.73
C SER A 41 1.99 -19.49 17.97
N ASP A 42 1.32 -18.34 17.94
CA ASP A 42 0.07 -18.09 17.21
C ASP A 42 0.28 -17.72 15.73
N ILE A 43 1.47 -17.25 15.36
CA ILE A 43 1.79 -16.75 14.02
C ILE A 43 3.00 -17.52 13.46
N SER A 44 2.72 -18.50 12.61
CA SER A 44 3.77 -19.24 11.91
C SER A 44 4.63 -18.33 11.03
N PRO A 45 5.96 -18.56 10.95
CA PRO A 45 6.84 -17.75 10.12
C PRO A 45 6.52 -17.88 8.64
N LEU A 46 6.58 -16.77 7.90
CA LEU A 46 6.45 -16.76 6.45
C LEU A 46 7.71 -17.34 5.81
N THR A 47 7.54 -18.38 5.00
CA THR A 47 8.64 -19.10 4.35
C THR A 47 9.04 -18.47 3.01
N GLU A 48 10.24 -18.77 2.52
CA GLU A 48 10.66 -18.39 1.16
C GLU A 48 9.69 -18.90 0.08
N THR A 49 9.09 -20.07 0.28
CA THR A 49 8.06 -20.62 -0.62
C THR A 49 6.79 -19.76 -0.66
N PHE A 50 6.42 -19.11 0.44
CA PHE A 50 5.33 -18.14 0.46
C PHE A 50 5.70 -16.90 -0.37
N PHE A 51 6.91 -16.37 -0.18
CA PHE A 51 7.37 -15.18 -0.88
C PHE A 51 7.61 -15.41 -2.38
N ALA A 52 8.00 -16.61 -2.80
CA ALA A 52 8.19 -16.96 -4.21
C ALA A 52 6.92 -16.76 -5.06
N GLY A 53 5.72 -16.90 -4.46
CA GLY A 53 4.43 -16.66 -5.12
C GLY A 53 3.75 -15.35 -4.74
N ALA A 54 4.39 -14.52 -3.90
CA ALA A 54 3.75 -13.33 -3.37
C ALA A 54 3.57 -12.26 -4.47
N VAL A 55 2.33 -11.85 -4.70
CA VAL A 55 2.01 -10.72 -5.60
C VAL A 55 2.00 -9.44 -4.80
N ARG A 56 2.90 -8.51 -5.11
CA ARG A 56 2.91 -7.18 -4.49
C ARG A 56 1.65 -6.41 -4.86
N ASN A 57 0.81 -6.13 -3.85
CA ASN A 57 -0.38 -5.28 -3.92
C ASN A 57 -1.30 -5.57 -5.13
N PRO A 58 -2.09 -6.65 -5.11
CA PRO A 58 -3.01 -6.99 -6.19
C PRO A 58 -4.12 -5.94 -6.41
N PHE A 59 -4.30 -5.04 -5.45
CA PHE A 59 -5.34 -4.01 -5.48
C PHE A 59 -4.84 -2.66 -6.04
N TYR A 60 -3.54 -2.53 -6.32
CA TYR A 60 -3.03 -1.33 -6.95
C TYR A 60 -3.55 -1.20 -8.39
N ARG A 61 -4.48 -0.27 -8.58
CA ARG A 61 -4.96 0.15 -9.90
C ARG A 61 -4.46 1.57 -10.17
N PRO A 62 -3.56 1.78 -11.15
CA PRO A 62 -3.16 3.12 -11.52
C PRO A 62 -4.37 3.97 -11.87
N VAL A 63 -4.54 5.09 -11.17
CA VAL A 63 -5.57 6.09 -11.49
C VAL A 63 -5.17 6.74 -12.82
N LYS A 64 -6.03 6.60 -13.83
CA LYS A 64 -5.81 7.25 -15.13
C LYS A 64 -6.28 8.69 -15.04
N MET A 65 -5.36 9.62 -15.25
CA MET A 65 -5.68 11.04 -15.33
C MET A 65 -5.93 11.43 -16.80
N GLN A 66 -6.98 12.21 -17.05
CA GLN A 66 -7.22 12.77 -18.38
C GLN A 66 -6.22 13.91 -18.63
N LEU A 67 -5.50 13.83 -19.74
CA LEU A 67 -4.56 14.85 -20.19
C LEU A 67 -4.83 15.18 -21.66
N THR A 68 -4.87 16.47 -21.99
CA THR A 68 -4.90 16.94 -23.37
C THR A 68 -3.47 17.24 -23.81
N THR A 69 -2.93 16.44 -24.73
CA THR A 69 -1.59 16.65 -25.30
C THR A 69 -1.59 16.49 -26.80
N ARG A 70 -0.62 17.11 -27.47
CA ARG A 70 -0.42 16.97 -28.93
C ARG A 70 0.55 15.81 -29.20
N VAL A 71 0.24 15.03 -30.22
CA VAL A 71 1.06 13.91 -30.71
C VAL A 71 1.13 14.05 -32.24
N ASP A 72 2.27 13.72 -32.81
CA ASP A 72 2.46 13.78 -34.26
C ASP A 72 1.49 12.85 -35.00
N ALA A 73 1.14 13.24 -36.23
CA ALA A 73 0.07 12.58 -37.00
C ALA A 73 0.44 11.13 -37.37
N ASP A 74 1.70 10.88 -37.70
CA ASP A 74 2.25 9.56 -38.02
C ASP A 74 2.29 8.65 -36.79
N VAL A 75 2.70 9.17 -35.64
CA VAL A 75 2.68 8.44 -34.36
C VAL A 75 1.25 8.08 -33.98
N LEU A 76 0.30 9.00 -34.16
CA LEU A 76 -1.12 8.72 -33.90
C LEU A 76 -1.67 7.66 -34.86
N ALA A 77 -1.31 7.71 -36.14
CA ALA A 77 -1.70 6.72 -37.13
C ALA A 77 -1.15 5.33 -36.76
N TRP A 78 0.13 5.25 -36.40
CA TRP A 78 0.76 4.01 -35.94
C TRP A 78 0.11 3.44 -34.67
N LEU A 79 -0.20 4.28 -33.69
CA LEU A 79 -0.89 3.84 -32.47
C LEU A 79 -2.27 3.25 -32.76
N LYS A 80 -2.97 3.77 -33.77
CA LYS A 80 -4.31 3.33 -34.20
C LYS A 80 -4.30 2.16 -35.19
N ALA A 81 -3.15 1.75 -35.71
CA ALA A 81 -3.04 0.71 -36.73
C ALA A 81 -3.67 -0.63 -36.30
N ASP A 82 -3.56 -0.98 -35.02
CA ASP A 82 -4.11 -2.22 -34.44
C ASP A 82 -5.60 -2.09 -34.02
N GLY A 83 -6.24 -0.96 -34.30
CA GLY A 83 -7.65 -0.71 -33.99
C GLY A 83 -7.92 -0.26 -32.55
N ARG A 84 -8.90 -0.89 -31.89
CA ARG A 84 -9.38 -0.47 -30.56
C ARG A 84 -8.28 -0.68 -29.51
N GLY A 85 -8.08 0.31 -28.64
CA GLY A 85 -7.16 0.19 -27.50
C GLY A 85 -5.87 1.00 -27.61
N TYR A 86 -5.74 1.87 -28.61
CA TYR A 86 -4.55 2.72 -28.78
C TYR A 86 -4.19 3.55 -27.52
N GLN A 87 -5.18 3.98 -26.72
CA GLN A 87 -4.95 4.70 -25.45
C GLN A 87 -4.27 3.80 -24.41
N THR A 88 -4.65 2.53 -24.34
CA THR A 88 -4.00 1.53 -23.47
C THR A 88 -2.57 1.27 -23.95
N LYS A 89 -2.37 1.15 -25.26
CA LYS A 89 -1.03 0.98 -25.88
C LYS A 89 -0.13 2.18 -25.59
N LEU A 90 -0.65 3.40 -25.75
CA LEU A 90 0.04 4.65 -25.41
C LEU A 90 0.49 4.65 -23.96
N ASN A 91 -0.41 4.38 -23.01
CA ASN A 91 -0.07 4.35 -21.59
C ASN A 91 0.97 3.27 -21.24
N ALA A 92 0.92 2.10 -21.90
CA ALA A 92 1.90 1.04 -21.72
C ALA A 92 3.30 1.46 -22.20
N ILE A 93 3.38 2.15 -23.35
CA ILE A 93 4.64 2.69 -23.89
C ILE A 93 5.23 3.72 -22.94
N LEU A 94 4.43 4.69 -22.48
CA LEU A 94 4.86 5.73 -21.55
C LEU A 94 5.36 5.12 -20.23
N ARG A 95 4.64 4.14 -19.67
CA ARG A 95 5.05 3.42 -18.46
C ARG A 95 6.39 2.70 -18.66
N LYS A 96 6.58 2.03 -19.79
CA LYS A 96 7.84 1.33 -20.10
C LYS A 96 9.01 2.31 -20.22
N ALA A 97 8.79 3.46 -20.85
CA ALA A 97 9.80 4.52 -20.95
C ALA A 97 10.17 5.07 -19.57
N MET A 98 9.17 5.40 -18.74
CA MET A 98 9.36 5.88 -17.37
C MET A 98 10.17 4.89 -16.51
N LEU A 99 9.82 3.60 -16.52
CA LEU A 99 10.53 2.58 -15.73
C LEU A 99 11.97 2.35 -16.22
N ARG A 100 12.22 2.47 -17.53
CA ARG A 100 13.57 2.38 -18.08
C ARG A 100 14.45 3.56 -17.66
N GLU A 101 13.86 4.73 -17.52
CA GLU A 101 14.58 5.92 -17.05
C GLU A 101 14.91 5.79 -15.56
N ALA A 102 13.93 5.42 -14.73
CA ALA A 102 14.11 5.24 -13.29
C ALA A 102 15.07 4.10 -12.90
N ALA A 103 15.40 3.19 -13.83
CA ALA A 103 16.35 2.10 -13.60
C ALA A 103 17.79 2.45 -14.02
N LYS A 104 18.03 3.65 -14.55
CA LYS A 104 19.38 4.15 -14.87
C LYS A 104 20.03 4.91 -13.71
N ASP A 105 19.25 5.27 -12.71
CA ASP A 105 19.68 5.85 -11.43
C ASP A 105 19.90 4.75 -10.38
#